data_AF-A0A7J4TS71-F1
#
_entry.id   AF-A0A7J4TS71-F1
#
_cell.length_a   1.000
_cell.length_b   1.000
_cell.length_c   1.000
_cell.angle_alpha   90.00
_cell.angle_beta   90.00
_cell.angle_gamma   90.00
#
_symmetry.space_group_name_H-M   'P 1'
#
loop_
_entity.id
_entity.type
_entity.pdbx_description
1 polymer ?
#
loop_
_entity_poly.entity_id
_entity_poly.type
_entity_poly.pdbx_seq_one_letter_code
_entity_poly.pdbx_strand_id
1 'polypeptide(L)'
;MVMEKEVADSIDSPLEGIFSSSASLYSNLLPREQSSQQPGAHKIGMVLSGGGARGALEVGAMKVILKKIMPDLIIGTSIGSINGAFVASGGTVDELEEIWLHVSRRLLFPRNFSLFFKLFKAESMSKNINLKEILQRVMKK
;
A
#
# COMPACT_ATOMS: atom_id res chain seq x y z
N MET A 1 -62.19 5.99 12.18
CA MET A 1 -62.60 5.40 13.47
C MET A 1 -63.23 4.04 13.21
N VAL A 2 -62.42 2.98 13.12
CA VAL A 2 -62.80 1.61 13.49
C VAL A 2 -61.50 0.91 13.87
N MET A 3 -61.48 0.38 15.08
CA MET A 3 -60.44 -0.49 15.64
C MET A 3 -61.03 -1.90 15.77
N GLU A 4 -60.14 -2.87 15.65
CA GLU A 4 -60.18 -4.26 16.13
C GLU A 4 -61.10 -5.29 15.45
N LYS A 5 -60.44 -6.32 14.89
CA LYS A 5 -60.53 -7.67 15.48
C LYS A 5 -59.34 -8.56 15.09
N GLU A 6 -58.87 -9.28 16.09
CA GLU A 6 -57.86 -10.34 16.12
C GLU A 6 -58.15 -11.49 15.15
N VAL A 7 -57.13 -12.28 14.81
CA VAL A 7 -56.95 -13.68 15.24
C VAL A 7 -55.74 -14.26 14.49
N ALA A 8 -54.76 -14.68 15.27
CA ALA A 8 -53.62 -15.48 14.85
C ALA A 8 -54.06 -16.87 14.42
N ASP A 9 -53.38 -17.49 13.45
CA ASP A 9 -53.17 -18.94 13.45
C ASP A 9 -51.97 -19.33 12.55
N SER A 10 -50.91 -19.76 13.25
CA SER A 10 -50.02 -20.89 12.92
C SER A 10 -49.42 -21.03 11.51
N ILE A 11 -48.21 -20.49 11.30
CA ILE A 11 -47.13 -21.19 10.58
C ILE A 11 -45.79 -20.83 11.25
N ASP A 12 -45.38 -21.61 12.26
CA ASP A 12 -43.99 -21.63 12.75
C ASP A 12 -43.13 -22.28 11.66
N SER A 13 -42.40 -21.47 10.88
CA SER A 13 -41.38 -21.98 9.97
C SER A 13 -39.99 -21.85 10.62
N PRO A 14 -39.18 -22.92 10.70
CA PRO A 14 -37.85 -22.90 11.31
C PRO A 14 -36.79 -22.17 10.45
N LEU A 15 -37.22 -21.32 9.51
CA LEU A 15 -36.36 -20.72 8.49
C LEU A 15 -35.95 -19.26 8.81
N GLU A 16 -36.57 -18.58 9.78
CA GLU A 16 -36.16 -17.22 10.18
C GLU A 16 -34.72 -17.17 10.73
N GLY A 17 -34.23 -18.26 11.33
CA GLY A 17 -32.86 -18.34 11.85
C GLY A 17 -31.78 -18.42 10.76
N ILE A 18 -32.11 -18.93 9.57
CA ILE A 18 -31.15 -19.12 8.47
C ILE A 18 -30.93 -17.81 7.69
N PHE A 19 -31.96 -16.97 7.57
CA PHE A 19 -31.87 -15.69 6.85
C PHE A 19 -31.25 -14.55 7.68
N SER A 20 -31.24 -14.65 9.01
CA SER A 20 -30.59 -13.68 9.90
C SER A 20 -29.06 -13.70 9.78
N SER A 21 -28.46 -14.90 9.67
CA SER A 21 -27.01 -15.09 9.56
C SER A 21 -26.42 -14.51 8.27
N SER A 22 -27.09 -14.74 7.13
CA SER A 22 -26.63 -14.22 5.84
C SER A 22 -26.74 -12.70 5.75
N ALA A 23 -27.77 -12.08 6.32
CA ALA A 23 -27.91 -10.62 6.39
C ALA A 23 -26.72 -9.94 7.10
N SER A 24 -26.15 -10.58 8.14
CA SER A 24 -24.95 -10.10 8.84
C SER A 24 -23.64 -10.31 8.05
N LEU A 25 -23.61 -11.29 7.14
CA LEU A 25 -22.50 -11.47 6.21
C LEU A 25 -22.55 -10.40 5.11
N TYR A 26 -23.74 -10.05 4.62
CA TYR A 26 -23.92 -9.01 3.60
C TYR A 26 -23.69 -7.58 4.13
N SER A 27 -23.89 -7.31 5.42
CA SER A 27 -23.61 -5.99 6.00
C SER A 27 -22.13 -5.59 5.91
N ASN A 28 -21.21 -6.56 5.82
CA ASN A 28 -19.78 -6.33 5.60
C ASN A 28 -19.40 -6.22 4.11
N LEU A 29 -20.29 -6.61 3.18
CA LEU A 29 -20.10 -6.47 1.72
C LEU A 29 -20.72 -5.20 1.16
N LEU A 30 -21.64 -4.56 1.88
CA LEU A 30 -22.06 -3.21 1.55
C LEU A 30 -20.85 -2.28 1.72
N PRO A 31 -20.58 -1.38 0.76
CA PRO A 31 -19.61 -0.32 0.97
C PRO A 31 -19.92 0.33 2.31
N ARG A 32 -19.00 0.27 3.27
CA ARG A 32 -19.12 1.09 4.47
C ARG A 32 -19.29 2.52 3.95
N GLU A 33 -20.45 3.13 4.24
CA GLU A 33 -20.64 4.57 4.12
C GLU A 33 -19.35 5.20 4.58
N GLN A 34 -18.63 5.80 3.61
CA GLN A 34 -17.30 6.31 3.85
C GLN A 34 -17.44 7.25 5.02
N SER A 35 -16.87 6.87 6.17
CA SER A 35 -16.86 7.68 7.37
C SER A 35 -16.55 9.10 6.94
N SER A 36 -17.53 9.97 7.10
CA SER A 36 -17.53 11.35 6.66
C SER A 36 -16.15 11.95 6.88
N GLN A 37 -15.39 12.11 5.80
CA GLN A 37 -14.18 12.90 5.85
C GLN A 37 -14.65 14.28 6.27
N GLN A 38 -14.34 14.67 7.51
CA GLN A 38 -14.47 16.04 7.95
C GLN A 38 -13.79 16.91 6.89
N PRO A 39 -14.53 17.81 6.18
CA PRO A 39 -13.95 18.65 5.15
C PRO A 39 -12.96 19.62 5.84
N GLY A 40 -11.70 19.23 5.95
CA GLY A 40 -10.68 19.99 6.68
C GLY A 40 -9.44 19.20 7.11
N ALA A 41 -9.50 17.88 7.24
CA ALA A 41 -8.31 17.07 7.56
C ALA A 41 -7.59 16.61 6.27
N HIS A 42 -6.57 17.37 5.85
CA HIS A 42 -5.71 16.93 4.75
C HIS A 42 -4.88 15.72 5.20
N LYS A 43 -4.98 14.60 4.48
CA LYS A 43 -4.12 13.43 4.69
C LYS A 43 -2.71 13.73 4.21
N ILE A 44 -1.71 13.33 5.00
CA ILE A 44 -0.30 13.54 4.70
C ILE A 44 0.32 12.23 4.24
N GLY A 45 0.80 12.21 2.99
CA GLY A 45 1.60 11.11 2.44
C GLY A 45 3.09 11.39 2.55
N MET A 46 3.85 10.42 3.08
CA MET A 46 5.31 10.42 3.04
C MET A 46 5.78 9.52 1.89
N VAL A 47 6.53 10.08 0.95
CA VAL A 47 7.07 9.37 -0.21
C VAL A 47 8.57 9.14 -0.04
N LEU A 48 8.96 7.88 0.00
CA LEU A 48 10.33 7.42 0.19
C LEU A 48 10.89 6.86 -1.12
N SER A 49 12.05 7.35 -1.52
CA SER A 49 12.63 7.07 -2.84
C SER A 49 13.54 5.84 -2.82
N GLY A 50 13.90 5.38 -4.02
CA GLY A 50 14.99 4.43 -4.20
C GLY A 50 16.36 5.09 -4.01
N GLY A 51 17.42 4.29 -3.88
CA GLY A 51 18.77 4.81 -3.71
C GLY A 51 19.80 3.85 -3.12
N GLY A 52 19.41 2.60 -2.83
CA GLY A 52 20.29 1.59 -2.24
C GLY A 52 20.79 2.06 -0.87
N ALA A 53 22.12 2.06 -0.67
CA ALA A 53 22.73 2.45 0.61
C ALA A 53 22.46 3.91 1.02
N ARG A 54 21.98 4.77 0.12
CA ARG A 54 21.52 6.13 0.47
C ARG A 54 20.26 6.14 1.36
N GLY A 55 19.62 4.97 1.55
CA GLY A 55 18.53 4.81 2.51
C GLY A 55 18.90 5.24 3.94
N ALA A 56 20.18 5.19 4.34
CA ALA A 56 20.64 5.74 5.62
C ALA A 56 20.41 7.26 5.74
N LEU A 57 20.64 8.02 4.65
CA LEU A 57 20.41 9.47 4.63
C LEU A 57 18.91 9.79 4.70
N GLU A 58 18.10 8.98 3.99
CA GLU A 58 16.64 9.07 4.03
C GLU A 58 16.11 8.87 5.46
N VAL A 59 16.63 7.90 6.21
CA VAL A 59 16.27 7.66 7.61
C VAL A 59 16.66 8.83 8.52
N GLY A 60 17.82 9.45 8.31
CA GLY A 60 18.19 10.68 9.01
C GLY A 60 17.18 11.82 8.79
N ALA A 61 16.68 11.98 7.57
CA ALA A 61 15.62 12.95 7.28
C ALA A 61 14.28 12.56 7.95
N MET A 62 13.89 11.29 7.88
CA MET A 62 12.70 10.75 8.54
C MET A 62 12.73 11.04 10.05
N LYS A 63 13.88 10.91 10.71
CA LYS A 63 14.05 11.15 12.15
C LYS A 63 13.68 12.57 12.59
N VAL A 64 13.92 13.56 11.72
CA VAL A 64 13.56 14.96 12.01
C VAL A 64 12.11 15.24 11.64
N ILE A 65 11.65 14.73 10.49
CA ILE A 65 10.29 14.98 9.98
C ILE A 65 9.24 14.35 10.90
N LEU A 66 9.44 13.09 11.31
CA LEU A 66 8.47 12.33 12.10
C LEU A 66 8.28 12.87 13.53
N LYS A 67 9.19 13.72 14.01
CA LYS A 67 9.02 14.46 15.28
C LYS A 67 7.99 15.59 15.17
N LYS A 68 7.66 16.04 13.96
CA LYS A 68 6.79 17.19 13.71
C LYS A 68 5.54 16.83 12.90
N ILE A 69 5.64 15.82 12.04
CA ILE A 69 4.59 15.44 11.10
C ILE A 69 4.47 13.92 11.10
N MET A 70 3.31 13.41 11.53
CA MET A 70 2.98 11.98 11.44
C MET A 70 2.21 11.74 10.13
N PRO A 71 2.73 10.93 9.19
CA PRO A 71 2.05 10.65 7.93
C PRO A 71 0.92 9.63 8.12
N ASP A 72 -0.17 9.81 7.37
CA ASP A 72 -1.27 8.84 7.29
C ASP A 72 -0.96 7.69 6.32
N LEU A 73 -0.03 7.92 5.39
CA LEU A 73 0.35 6.98 4.34
C LEU A 73 1.86 7.06 4.07
N ILE A 74 2.51 5.91 3.92
CA ILE A 74 3.90 5.82 3.46
C ILE A 74 3.93 5.08 2.13
N ILE A 75 4.56 5.69 1.12
CA ILE A 75 4.77 5.12 -0.20
C ILE A 75 6.28 4.98 -0.40
N GLY A 76 6.77 3.79 -0.73
CA GLY A 76 8.21 3.54 -0.85
C GLY A 76 8.59 2.82 -2.13
N THR A 77 9.76 3.14 -2.69
CA THR A 77 10.36 2.41 -3.82
C THR A 77 11.73 1.83 -3.45
N SER A 78 11.97 0.54 -3.71
CA SER A 78 13.26 -0.12 -3.45
C SER A 78 13.70 0.02 -1.99
N ILE A 79 14.77 0.75 -1.69
CA ILE A 79 15.18 0.94 -0.30
C ILE A 79 14.15 1.75 0.50
N GLY A 80 13.49 2.72 -0.11
CA GLY A 80 12.40 3.47 0.51
C GLY A 80 11.22 2.59 0.87
N SER A 81 10.95 1.49 0.13
CA SER A 81 9.93 0.51 0.55
C SER A 81 10.35 -0.29 1.78
N ILE A 82 11.64 -0.59 1.95
CA ILE A 82 12.14 -1.29 3.14
C ILE A 82 12.04 -0.37 4.35
N ASN A 83 12.55 0.86 4.24
CA ASN A 83 12.46 1.88 5.29
C ASN A 83 11.01 2.16 5.69
N GLY A 84 10.15 2.38 4.68
CA GLY A 84 8.74 2.66 4.89
C GLY A 84 7.96 1.50 5.49
N ALA A 85 8.20 0.26 5.04
CA ALA A 85 7.56 -0.92 5.60
C ALA A 85 7.97 -1.16 7.05
N PHE A 86 9.24 -0.95 7.39
CA PHE A 86 9.71 -1.06 8.78
C PHE A 86 8.94 -0.11 9.71
N VAL A 87 8.89 1.19 9.36
CA VAL A 87 8.17 2.19 10.16
C VAL A 87 6.66 1.93 10.19
N ALA A 88 6.06 1.57 9.05
CA ALA A 88 4.64 1.25 8.97
C ALA A 88 4.25 0.00 9.78
N SER A 89 5.20 -0.93 10.00
CA SER A 89 4.99 -2.12 10.84
C SER A 89 5.05 -1.84 12.35
N GLY A 90 5.29 -0.59 12.75
CA GLY A 90 5.39 -0.16 14.14
C GLY A 90 6.82 -0.02 14.65
N GLY A 91 7.83 -0.26 13.81
CA GLY A 91 9.22 0.01 14.14
C GLY A 91 9.50 1.51 14.27
N THR A 92 10.38 1.88 15.20
CA THR A 92 10.75 3.27 15.42
C THR A 92 11.85 3.73 14.46
N VAL A 93 11.92 5.04 14.20
CA VAL A 93 12.97 5.59 13.34
C VAL A 93 14.36 5.45 13.97
N ASP A 94 14.45 5.48 15.30
CA ASP A 94 15.70 5.28 16.02
C ASP A 94 16.20 3.83 15.89
N GLU A 95 15.33 2.82 15.99
CA GLU A 95 15.70 1.44 15.69
C GLU A 95 16.15 1.27 14.24
N LEU A 96 15.45 1.90 13.30
CA LEU A 96 15.81 1.86 11.90
C LEU A 96 17.17 2.52 11.64
N GLU A 97 17.46 3.64 12.31
CA GLU A 97 18.77 4.29 12.27
C GLU A 97 19.87 3.37 12.79
N GLU A 98 19.66 2.71 13.94
CA GLU A 98 20.62 1.75 14.49
C GLU A 98 20.89 0.59 13.52
N ILE A 99 19.85 0.06 12.85
CA ILE A 99 20.02 -0.94 11.79
C ILE A 99 20.92 -0.40 10.67
N TRP A 100 20.66 0.83 10.21
CA TRP A 100 21.45 1.45 9.14
C TRP A 100 22.90 1.73 9.53
N LEU A 101 23.18 2.05 10.80
CA LEU A 101 24.54 2.26 11.31
C LEU A 101 25.35 0.96 11.35
N HIS A 102 24.70 -0.17 11.56
CA HIS A 102 25.35 -1.48 11.69
C HIS A 102 25.33 -2.32 10.41
N VAL A 103 24.53 -1.94 9.41
CA VAL A 103 24.42 -2.71 8.17
C VAL A 103 25.67 -2.53 7.30
N SER A 104 26.32 -3.64 6.96
CA SER A 104 27.51 -3.60 6.10
C SER A 104 27.14 -3.52 4.61
N ARG A 105 27.96 -2.82 3.82
CA ARG A 105 27.81 -2.75 2.34
C ARG A 105 27.72 -4.12 1.67
N ARG A 106 28.37 -5.14 2.23
CA ARG A 106 28.36 -6.52 1.70
C ARG A 106 27.00 -7.18 1.90
N LEU A 107 26.28 -6.82 2.95
CA LEU A 107 24.93 -7.30 3.25
C LEU A 107 23.88 -6.62 2.35
N LEU A 108 24.01 -5.30 2.14
CA LEU A 108 23.12 -4.53 1.29
C LEU A 108 23.31 -4.81 -0.21
N PHE A 109 24.55 -5.07 -0.62
CA PHE A 109 24.92 -5.31 -2.01
C PHE A 109 25.70 -6.61 -2.14
N PRO A 110 25.01 -7.77 -2.16
CA PRO A 110 25.66 -9.03 -2.49
C PRO A 110 26.30 -8.94 -3.88
N ARG A 111 27.30 -9.78 -4.18
CA ARG A 111 28.09 -9.73 -5.44
C ARG A 111 27.24 -9.60 -6.72
N ASN A 112 26.02 -10.11 -6.71
CA ASN A 112 25.07 -10.07 -7.84
C ASN A 112 24.39 -8.70 -8.04
N PHE A 113 24.57 -7.75 -7.13
CA PHE A 113 23.97 -6.42 -7.21
C PHE A 113 24.55 -5.57 -8.35
N SER A 114 25.81 -5.80 -8.71
CA SER A 114 26.42 -5.22 -9.92
C SER A 114 25.71 -5.70 -11.19
N LEU A 115 25.26 -6.96 -11.22
CA LEU A 115 24.51 -7.52 -12.34
C LEU A 115 23.12 -6.86 -12.45
N PHE A 116 22.44 -6.66 -11.32
CA PHE A 116 21.19 -5.89 -11.26
C PHE A 116 21.39 -4.49 -11.82
N PHE A 117 22.39 -3.74 -11.36
CA PHE A 117 22.68 -2.41 -11.89
C PHE A 117 23.06 -2.40 -13.38
N LYS A 118 23.73 -3.44 -13.88
CA LYS A 118 24.01 -3.61 -15.32
C LYS A 118 22.72 -3.84 -16.12
N LEU A 119 21.74 -4.57 -15.58
CA LEU A 119 20.43 -4.76 -16.20
C LEU A 119 19.61 -3.46 -16.21
N PHE A 120 19.66 -2.66 -15.15
CA PHE A 120 18.97 -1.35 -15.10
C PHE A 120 19.64 -0.28 -15.97
N LYS A 121 20.96 -0.35 -16.16
CA LYS A 121 21.69 0.51 -17.09
C LYS A 121 21.63 0.05 -18.54
N ALA A 122 21.18 -1.18 -18.80
CA ALA A 122 20.98 -1.63 -20.17
C ALA A 122 19.88 -0.78 -20.81
N GLU A 123 20.15 -0.23 -22.00
CA GLU A 123 19.21 0.65 -22.71
C GLU A 123 17.86 -0.03 -22.99
N SER A 124 17.81 -1.38 -22.97
CA SER A 124 16.57 -2.15 -22.80
C SER A 124 16.84 -3.59 -22.37
N MET A 125 15.89 -4.21 -21.63
CA MET A 125 15.93 -5.66 -21.33
C MET A 125 15.56 -6.54 -22.54
N SER A 126 14.92 -5.93 -23.55
CA SER A 126 14.60 -6.54 -24.83
C SER A 126 14.80 -5.48 -25.91
N LYS A 127 15.68 -5.73 -26.89
CA LYS A 127 15.94 -4.78 -27.97
C LYS A 127 14.61 -4.44 -28.67
N ASN A 128 14.23 -3.17 -28.67
CA ASN A 128 12.95 -2.65 -29.19
C ASN A 128 12.86 -2.66 -30.74
N ILE A 129 13.60 -3.54 -31.40
CA ILE A 129 13.69 -3.64 -32.87
C ILE A 129 12.29 -3.91 -33.46
N ASN A 130 11.57 -4.90 -32.90
CA ASN A 130 10.25 -5.28 -33.40
C ASN A 130 9.19 -4.20 -33.15
N LEU A 131 9.23 -3.50 -32.01
CA LEU A 131 8.25 -2.47 -31.69
C LEU A 131 8.44 -1.22 -32.55
N LYS A 132 9.70 -0.82 -32.80
CA LYS A 132 10.01 0.30 -33.70
C LYS A 132 9.59 -0.01 -35.14
N GLU A 133 9.78 -1.23 -35.62
CA GLU A 133 9.31 -1.66 -36.94
C GLU A 133 7.78 -1.70 -37.05
N ILE A 134 7.08 -2.22 -36.02
CA ILE A 134 5.61 -2.24 -36.00
C ILE A 134 5.05 -0.81 -35.97
N LEU A 135 5.60 0.06 -35.13
CA LEU A 135 5.18 1.47 -35.07
C LEU A 135 5.46 2.19 -36.40
N GLN A 136 6.59 1.94 -37.05
CA GLN A 136 6.89 2.51 -38.37
C GLN A 136 5.98 1.99 -39.49
N ARG A 137 5.51 0.74 -39.41
CA ARG A 137 4.54 0.18 -40.36
C ARG A 137 3.13 0.74 -40.16
N VAL A 138 2.72 0.96 -38.92
CA VAL A 138 1.36 1.47 -38.59
C VAL A 138 1.26 2.99 -38.79
N MET A 139 2.33 3.73 -38.53
CA MET A 139 2.35 5.20 -38.61
C MET A 139 2.71 5.76 -39.99
N LYS A 140 3.22 4.96 -40.92
CA LYS A 140 3.34 5.36 -42.33
C LYS A 140 2.00 5.12 -43.04
N LYS A 141 1.13 6.12 -42.98
CA LYS A 141 0.22 6.44 -44.09
C LYS A 141 0.94 7.39 -45.04
#